data_AF-A0AA88LUZ9-F1
#
_entry.id   AF-A0AA88LUZ9-F1
#
_cell.length_a   1.000
_cell.length_b   1.000
_cell.length_c   1.000
_cell.angle_alpha   90.00
_cell.angle_beta   90.00
_cell.angle_gamma   90.00
#
_symmetry.space_group_name_H-M   'P 1'
#
loop_
_entity.id
_entity.type
_entity.pdbx_description
1 polymer ?
#
loop_
_entity_poly.entity_id
_entity_poly.type
_entity_poly.pdbx_seq_one_letter_code
_entity_poly.pdbx_strand_id
1 'polypeptide(L)'
;MVCAYYRCRMRWCPSYVLHLLRSVRLRSCTKRGRTKLPPWIKEMWSYMRLLVQSLYFNSLTDSDVVFDSIFEPVFWIVDYVTRWFGLVFVYLVVILTSSIVVIAYLVLLPLILNTYSPPWIAWHICYGHWNLVMIAFHYYKAAKTSPGWPPTEKNETPFVSVCKKCIMPKPARAHHCGICNRCILKMDHHCPWLNNCVGHFNHRYFFSFCLFMTLGCVYCSISGRNLFLDAYNALERFKHLDLEKPGVQVTGIGLLIGLLPPGQSTYQTPAPPYTFKDKMIHKSIIYMWVLTSTVGVALGALTIWHAVLISRGETSIERHINSKETKRMAKWGKVYKNPFNYGKLNNWKIFFGVEKKSHWVTRVLLPSGHTPHGDGLTWDVFPVKKDLIPV
;
A
#
# COMPACT_ATOMS: atom_id res chain seq x y z
N MET A 1 -31.67 13.13 -9.26
CA MET A 1 -31.64 13.35 -10.72
C MET A 1 -30.90 14.64 -11.06
N VAL A 2 -29.56 14.64 -11.12
CA VAL A 2 -28.77 15.71 -11.77
C VAL A 2 -27.52 15.07 -12.35
N CYS A 3 -27.66 14.42 -13.50
CA CYS A 3 -26.61 14.24 -14.51
C CYS A 3 -27.26 13.82 -15.83
N ALA A 4 -28.22 14.63 -16.25
CA ALA A 4 -28.78 14.63 -17.59
C ALA A 4 -28.50 16.01 -18.20
N TYR A 5 -27.24 16.36 -18.39
CA TYR A 5 -26.85 17.52 -19.19
C TYR A 5 -25.57 17.22 -19.97
N TYR A 6 -25.61 17.56 -21.26
CA TYR A 6 -24.60 17.35 -22.32
C TYR A 6 -24.61 16.00 -23.04
N ARG A 7 -25.75 15.69 -23.68
CA ARG A 7 -25.68 15.20 -25.07
C ARG A 7 -26.92 15.62 -25.85
N CYS A 8 -26.98 16.90 -26.25
CA CYS A 8 -27.96 17.39 -27.21
C CYS A 8 -27.25 17.91 -28.47
N ARG A 9 -27.60 17.27 -29.59
CA ARG A 9 -27.62 17.74 -30.99
C ARG A 9 -26.43 18.57 -31.50
N MET A 10 -25.58 17.93 -32.30
CA MET A 10 -25.05 18.60 -33.50
C MET A 10 -25.75 18.00 -34.73
N ARG A 11 -26.57 18.85 -35.34
CA ARG A 11 -27.19 18.67 -36.64
C ARG A 11 -26.10 18.53 -37.71
N TRP A 12 -26.31 17.57 -38.59
CA TRP A 12 -25.71 17.57 -39.92
C TRP A 12 -26.26 18.74 -40.73
N CYS A 13 -25.39 19.51 -41.38
CA CYS A 13 -25.63 20.03 -42.73
C CYS A 13 -24.31 20.49 -43.38
N PRO A 14 -24.08 20.21 -44.68
CA PRO A 14 -22.83 20.47 -45.41
C PRO A 14 -22.90 21.76 -46.25
N SER A 15 -21.78 22.48 -46.38
CA SER A 15 -21.47 23.43 -47.48
C SER A 15 -20.01 23.89 -47.29
N TYR A 16 -19.03 23.37 -48.02
CA TYR A 16 -18.53 23.84 -49.32
C TYR A 16 -18.11 25.33 -49.34
N VAL A 17 -16.85 25.54 -49.76
CA VAL A 17 -16.29 26.69 -50.50
C VAL A 17 -15.48 27.75 -49.71
N LEU A 18 -14.22 27.89 -50.16
CA LEU A 18 -13.31 29.07 -50.13
C LEU A 18 -12.72 29.54 -48.79
N HIS A 19 -11.42 29.26 -48.59
CA HIS A 19 -10.42 30.30 -48.82
C HIS A 19 -9.00 29.70 -48.90
N LEU A 20 -8.55 29.58 -50.15
CA LEU A 20 -7.15 29.62 -50.54
C LEU A 20 -6.50 30.92 -50.07
N LEU A 21 -5.22 30.83 -49.70
CA LEU A 21 -4.11 31.80 -49.84
C LEU A 21 -3.30 31.98 -48.55
N ARG A 22 -2.25 31.17 -48.41
CA ARG A 22 -0.94 31.66 -47.97
C ARG A 22 0.16 30.67 -48.38
N SER A 23 0.61 30.84 -49.61
CA SER A 23 1.89 30.36 -50.10
C SER A 23 2.96 31.41 -49.78
N VAL A 24 3.85 31.13 -48.82
CA VAL A 24 5.19 31.71 -48.82
C VAL A 24 6.21 30.60 -48.61
N ARG A 25 7.12 30.56 -49.58
CA ARG A 25 8.27 29.67 -49.77
C ARG A 25 9.10 29.46 -48.51
N LEU A 26 9.47 28.21 -48.25
CA LEU A 26 10.85 27.85 -47.95
C LEU A 26 11.21 26.62 -48.79
N ARG A 27 11.99 26.84 -49.85
CA ARG A 27 12.73 25.81 -50.58
C ARG A 27 13.84 25.32 -49.65
N SER A 28 13.84 24.03 -49.33
CA SER A 28 15.09 23.32 -49.04
C SER A 28 15.27 22.24 -50.11
N CYS A 29 16.30 22.43 -50.93
CA CYS A 29 16.76 21.48 -51.92
C CYS A 29 17.53 20.37 -51.20
N THR A 30 16.95 19.17 -51.11
CA THR A 30 17.72 17.93 -50.94
C THR A 30 17.25 16.91 -51.97
N LYS A 31 18.14 16.61 -52.92
CA LYS A 31 18.04 15.47 -53.83
C LYS A 31 17.93 14.18 -53.02
N ARG A 32 16.82 13.45 -53.14
CA ARG A 32 16.80 12.00 -52.97
C ARG A 32 15.60 11.44 -53.73
N GLY A 33 15.87 10.58 -54.71
CA GLY A 33 14.85 9.85 -55.44
C GLY A 33 13.95 9.08 -54.46
N ARG A 34 12.69 9.47 -54.38
CA ARG A 34 11.60 8.64 -53.89
C ARG A 34 10.47 8.81 -54.87
N THR A 35 10.13 7.70 -55.53
CA THR A 35 8.95 7.51 -56.35
C THR A 35 7.75 8.21 -55.70
N LYS A 36 7.29 9.30 -56.31
CA LYS A 36 6.06 9.96 -55.87
C LYS A 36 4.91 9.08 -56.33
N LEU A 37 4.34 8.31 -55.40
CA LEU A 37 3.11 7.56 -55.63
C LEU A 37 2.09 8.46 -56.34
N PRO A 38 1.44 7.99 -57.41
CA PRO A 38 0.39 8.71 -58.11
C PRO A 38 -0.68 9.25 -57.15
N PRO A 39 -1.28 10.43 -57.41
CA PRO A 39 -2.28 11.04 -56.53
C PRO A 39 -3.44 10.09 -56.20
N TRP A 40 -3.91 9.32 -57.19
CA TRP A 40 -4.97 8.33 -57.04
C TRP A 40 -4.60 7.19 -56.07
N ILE A 41 -3.33 6.77 -56.01
CA ILE A 41 -2.88 5.75 -55.05
C ILE A 41 -2.88 6.33 -53.64
N LYS A 42 -2.47 7.60 -53.46
CA LYS A 42 -2.52 8.25 -52.14
C LYS A 42 -3.95 8.44 -51.65
N GLU A 43 -4.86 8.79 -52.55
CA GLU A 43 -6.27 8.97 -52.26
C GLU A 43 -6.95 7.64 -51.93
N MET A 44 -6.69 6.60 -52.73
CA MET A 44 -7.15 5.24 -52.45
C MET A 44 -6.57 4.70 -51.14
N TRP A 45 -5.29 4.95 -50.83
CA TRP A 45 -4.69 4.56 -49.55
C TRP A 45 -5.30 5.31 -48.37
N SER A 46 -5.61 6.60 -48.54
CA SER A 46 -6.26 7.41 -47.50
C SER A 46 -7.71 6.95 -47.27
N TYR A 47 -8.43 6.62 -48.34
CA TYR A 47 -9.80 6.09 -48.28
C TYR A 47 -9.83 4.68 -47.68
N MET A 48 -8.92 3.79 -48.08
CA MET A 48 -8.77 2.46 -47.47
C MET A 48 -8.37 2.56 -46.01
N ARG A 49 -7.46 3.49 -45.66
CA ARG A 49 -7.10 3.75 -44.26
C ARG A 49 -8.30 4.25 -43.45
N LEU A 50 -9.13 5.14 -44.01
CA LEU A 50 -10.36 5.62 -43.38
C LEU A 50 -11.40 4.50 -43.25
N LEU A 51 -11.56 3.64 -44.26
CA LEU A 51 -12.44 2.48 -44.22
C LEU A 51 -12.01 1.48 -43.16
N VAL A 52 -10.73 1.09 -43.16
CA VAL A 52 -10.12 0.25 -42.12
C VAL A 52 -10.30 0.91 -40.77
N GLN A 53 -9.95 2.20 -40.64
CA GLN A 53 -10.19 2.91 -39.39
C GLN A 53 -11.65 2.87 -39.00
N SER A 54 -12.63 3.11 -39.88
CA SER A 54 -14.06 3.06 -39.54
C SER A 54 -14.59 1.67 -39.19
N LEU A 55 -14.11 0.62 -39.86
CA LEU A 55 -14.49 -0.78 -39.64
C LEU A 55 -13.90 -1.32 -38.35
N TYR A 56 -12.69 -0.89 -37.99
CA TYR A 56 -11.99 -1.28 -36.77
C TYR A 56 -12.06 -0.20 -35.67
N PHE A 57 -12.72 0.94 -35.90
CA PHE A 57 -12.95 1.98 -34.89
C PHE A 57 -14.02 1.47 -33.95
N ASN A 58 -13.59 0.65 -33.01
CA ASN A 58 -14.40 0.30 -31.88
C ASN A 58 -13.98 1.16 -30.71
N SER A 59 -14.86 2.05 -30.25
CA SER A 59 -14.65 2.78 -29.00
C SER A 59 -14.45 1.86 -27.78
N LEU A 60 -14.76 0.57 -27.93
CA LEU A 60 -14.61 -0.48 -26.92
C LEU A 60 -13.36 -1.36 -27.11
N THR A 61 -12.61 -1.23 -28.21
CA THR A 61 -11.38 -2.00 -28.46
C THR A 61 -10.20 -1.04 -28.56
N ASP A 62 -9.69 -0.62 -27.39
CA ASP A 62 -8.41 0.08 -27.29
C ASP A 62 -7.28 -0.96 -27.12
N SER A 63 -6.05 -0.55 -27.38
CA SER A 63 -4.82 -1.30 -27.07
C SER A 63 -4.83 -1.90 -25.67
N ASP A 64 -5.32 -1.15 -24.67
CA ASP A 64 -5.51 -1.61 -23.29
C ASP A 64 -6.37 -2.90 -23.21
N VAL A 65 -7.43 -3.01 -24.00
CA VAL A 65 -8.34 -4.17 -23.98
C VAL A 65 -7.66 -5.41 -24.59
N VAL A 66 -6.85 -5.21 -25.63
CA VAL A 66 -6.08 -6.31 -26.25
C VAL A 66 -5.04 -6.84 -25.27
N PHE A 67 -4.31 -5.94 -24.58
CA PHE A 67 -3.35 -6.34 -23.55
C PHE A 67 -4.04 -7.05 -22.39
N ASP A 68 -5.17 -6.53 -21.88
CA ASP A 68 -5.93 -7.16 -20.80
C ASP A 68 -6.33 -8.61 -21.16
N SER A 69 -6.80 -8.85 -22.39
CA SER A 69 -7.17 -10.19 -22.86
C SER A 69 -5.98 -11.14 -22.96
N ILE A 70 -4.82 -10.66 -23.45
CA ILE A 70 -3.60 -11.49 -23.58
C ILE A 70 -3.05 -11.87 -22.21
N PHE A 71 -3.07 -10.94 -21.26
CA PHE A 71 -2.53 -11.15 -19.91
C PHE A 71 -3.52 -11.80 -18.94
N GLU A 72 -4.77 -12.05 -19.35
CA GLU A 72 -5.80 -12.64 -18.48
C GLU A 72 -5.37 -13.96 -17.81
N PRO A 73 -4.72 -14.93 -18.50
CA PRO A 73 -4.23 -16.15 -17.86
C PRO A 73 -3.14 -15.87 -16.81
N VAL A 74 -2.26 -14.90 -17.08
CA VAL A 74 -1.20 -14.50 -16.15
C VAL A 74 -1.81 -13.87 -14.90
N PHE A 75 -2.79 -12.98 -15.06
CA PHE A 75 -3.51 -12.38 -13.94
C PHE A 75 -4.21 -13.44 -13.08
N TRP A 76 -4.81 -14.45 -13.71
CA TRP A 76 -5.43 -15.56 -12.99
C TRP A 76 -4.42 -16.35 -12.14
N ILE A 77 -3.24 -16.67 -12.69
CA ILE A 77 -2.17 -17.36 -11.95
C ILE A 77 -1.70 -16.49 -10.78
N VAL A 78 -1.43 -15.21 -11.03
CA VAL A 78 -0.99 -14.27 -9.98
C VAL A 78 -2.05 -14.14 -8.89
N ASP A 79 -3.33 -14.02 -9.24
CA ASP A 79 -4.43 -13.92 -8.27
C ASP A 79 -4.54 -15.19 -7.42
N TYR A 80 -4.45 -16.37 -8.05
CA TYR A 80 -4.50 -17.66 -7.37
C TYR A 80 -3.34 -17.83 -6.38
N VAL A 81 -2.12 -17.52 -6.84
CA VAL A 81 -0.90 -17.59 -6.04
C VAL A 81 -0.96 -16.59 -4.88
N THR A 82 -1.37 -15.35 -5.14
CA THR A 82 -1.50 -14.29 -4.12
C THR A 82 -2.48 -14.67 -3.02
N ARG A 83 -3.59 -15.36 -3.37
CA ARG A 83 -4.57 -15.85 -2.39
C ARG A 83 -3.97 -16.87 -1.42
N TRP A 84 -3.13 -17.78 -1.91
CA TRP A 84 -2.43 -18.76 -1.05
C TRP A 84 -1.40 -18.08 -0.16
N PHE A 85 -0.60 -17.18 -0.72
CA PHE A 85 0.40 -16.43 0.06
C PHE A 85 -0.21 -15.51 1.11
N GLY A 86 -1.46 -15.06 0.94
CA GLY A 86 -2.16 -14.24 1.93
C GLY A 86 -2.18 -14.88 3.33
N LEU A 87 -2.42 -16.20 3.41
CA LEU A 87 -2.37 -16.91 4.70
C LEU A 87 -0.96 -16.90 5.31
N VAL A 88 0.06 -17.15 4.48
CA VAL A 88 1.47 -17.14 4.91
C VAL A 88 1.86 -15.76 5.45
N PHE A 89 1.48 -14.68 4.77
CA PHE A 89 1.77 -13.32 5.22
C PHE A 89 1.07 -12.96 6.52
N VAL A 90 -0.17 -13.42 6.75
CA VAL A 90 -0.86 -13.23 8.03
C VAL A 90 -0.11 -13.93 9.16
N TYR A 91 0.29 -15.21 8.98
CA TYR A 91 1.09 -15.92 9.96
C TYR A 91 2.43 -15.22 10.22
N LEU A 92 3.09 -14.73 9.17
CA LEU A 92 4.35 -14.01 9.28
C LEU A 92 4.20 -12.75 10.15
N VAL A 93 3.16 -11.94 9.96
CA VAL A 93 2.91 -10.75 10.80
C VAL A 93 2.74 -11.14 12.26
N VAL A 94 1.95 -12.18 12.54
CA VAL A 94 1.71 -12.67 13.90
C VAL A 94 3.00 -13.18 14.55
N ILE A 95 3.79 -13.99 13.84
CA ILE A 95 5.06 -14.54 14.34
C ILE A 95 6.06 -13.41 14.62
N LEU A 96 6.26 -12.49 13.68
CA LEU A 96 7.22 -11.38 13.84
C LEU A 96 6.80 -10.43 14.96
N THR A 97 5.51 -10.12 15.08
CA THR A 97 5.03 -9.26 16.18
C THR A 97 5.18 -9.98 17.52
N SER A 98 4.86 -11.27 17.57
CA SER A 98 4.98 -12.07 18.80
C SER A 98 6.42 -12.23 19.24
N SER A 99 7.37 -12.42 18.31
CA SER A 99 8.79 -12.51 18.66
C SER A 99 9.31 -11.24 19.32
N ILE A 100 8.91 -10.05 18.83
CA ILE A 100 9.24 -8.77 19.44
C ILE A 100 8.63 -8.66 20.85
N VAL A 101 7.36 -9.03 21.02
CA VAL A 101 6.69 -9.02 22.34
C VAL A 101 7.41 -9.95 23.31
N VAL A 102 7.73 -11.17 22.90
CA VAL A 102 8.45 -12.15 23.73
C VAL A 102 9.81 -11.59 24.16
N ILE A 103 10.59 -10.98 23.26
CA ILE A 103 11.87 -10.37 23.60
C ILE A 103 11.68 -9.18 24.56
N ALA A 104 10.66 -8.35 24.34
CA ALA A 104 10.36 -7.22 25.22
C ALA A 104 10.08 -7.66 26.67
N TYR A 105 9.27 -8.71 26.87
CA TYR A 105 8.92 -9.17 28.22
C TYR A 105 9.99 -10.06 28.86
N LEU A 106 10.62 -10.96 28.10
CA LEU A 106 11.58 -11.92 28.69
C LEU A 106 12.99 -11.36 28.81
N VAL A 107 13.38 -10.43 27.94
CA VAL A 107 14.75 -9.89 27.88
C VAL A 107 14.79 -8.44 28.36
N LEU A 108 13.96 -7.56 27.79
CA LEU A 108 14.08 -6.12 28.10
C LEU A 108 13.45 -5.74 29.43
N LEU A 109 12.29 -6.27 29.78
CA LEU A 109 11.60 -5.88 31.01
C LEU A 109 12.47 -6.12 32.26
N PRO A 110 13.12 -7.28 32.45
CA PRO A 110 14.04 -7.47 33.57
C PRO A 110 15.20 -6.45 33.56
N LEU A 111 15.75 -6.13 32.38
CA LEU A 111 16.83 -5.16 32.24
C LEU A 111 16.36 -3.74 32.59
N ILE A 112 15.14 -3.38 32.15
CA ILE A 112 14.54 -2.07 32.37
C ILE A 112 14.24 -1.85 33.85
N LEU A 113 13.68 -2.86 34.52
CA LEU A 113 13.33 -2.82 35.95
C LEU A 113 14.55 -2.62 36.87
N ASN A 114 15.73 -3.09 36.46
CA ASN A 114 16.96 -2.96 37.24
C ASN A 114 17.79 -1.71 36.91
N THR A 115 17.58 -1.11 35.73
CA THR A 115 18.46 -0.02 35.23
C THR A 115 17.80 1.36 35.25
N TYR A 116 16.48 1.45 35.01
CA TYR A 116 15.80 2.72 34.80
C TYR A 116 15.06 3.23 36.04
N SER A 117 14.78 4.53 36.07
CA SER A 117 13.99 5.17 37.13
C SER A 117 12.52 4.73 37.09
N PRO A 118 11.80 4.69 38.24
CA PRO A 118 10.39 4.28 38.28
C PRO A 118 9.45 5.04 37.32
N PRO A 119 9.57 6.37 37.13
CA PRO A 119 8.74 7.08 36.15
C PRO A 119 8.96 6.61 34.72
N TRP A 120 10.21 6.27 34.35
CA TRP A 120 10.54 5.81 33.01
C TRP A 120 10.03 4.38 32.78
N ILE A 121 10.14 3.52 33.79
CA ILE A 121 9.55 2.18 33.79
C ILE A 121 8.03 2.27 33.56
N ALA A 122 7.35 3.13 34.32
CA ALA A 122 5.91 3.34 34.19
C ALA A 122 5.53 3.80 32.77
N TRP A 123 6.30 4.73 32.18
CA TRP A 123 6.10 5.16 30.80
C TRP A 123 6.21 4.01 29.78
N HIS A 124 7.27 3.20 29.85
CA HIS A 124 7.45 2.04 28.96
C HIS A 124 6.29 1.04 29.06
N ILE A 125 5.85 0.77 30.29
CA ILE A 125 4.73 -0.15 30.54
C ILE A 125 3.44 0.45 29.96
N CYS A 126 3.08 1.68 30.33
CA CYS A 126 1.83 2.30 29.90
C CYS A 126 1.77 2.49 28.37
N TYR A 127 2.78 3.11 27.77
CA TYR A 127 2.83 3.34 26.33
C TYR A 127 2.94 2.01 25.56
N GLY A 128 3.80 1.10 26.02
CA GLY A 128 4.02 -0.19 25.37
C GLY A 128 2.74 -1.04 25.32
N HIS A 129 2.01 -1.13 26.44
CA HIS A 129 0.75 -1.86 26.48
C HIS A 129 -0.35 -1.17 25.67
N TRP A 130 -0.49 0.17 25.77
CA TRP A 130 -1.45 0.91 24.97
C TRP A 130 -1.21 0.68 23.47
N ASN A 131 0.02 0.82 23.02
CA ASN A 131 0.36 0.63 21.61
C ASN A 131 0.15 -0.83 21.15
N LEU A 132 0.48 -1.82 22.00
CA LEU A 132 0.24 -3.23 21.70
C LEU A 132 -1.26 -3.54 21.55
N VAL A 133 -2.10 -3.02 22.44
CA VAL A 133 -3.57 -3.14 22.34
C VAL A 133 -4.07 -2.52 21.05
N MET A 134 -3.57 -1.33 20.69
CA MET A 134 -3.96 -0.65 19.45
C MET A 134 -3.54 -1.44 18.20
N ILE A 135 -2.32 -1.98 18.16
CA ILE A 135 -1.85 -2.82 17.06
C ILE A 135 -2.74 -4.06 16.93
N ALA A 136 -2.94 -4.81 18.01
CA ALA A 136 -3.70 -6.06 17.99
C ALA A 136 -5.15 -5.84 17.57
N PHE A 137 -5.82 -4.84 18.15
CA PHE A 137 -7.21 -4.51 17.82
C PHE A 137 -7.36 -4.11 16.35
N HIS A 138 -6.53 -3.18 15.87
CA HIS A 138 -6.66 -2.68 14.50
C HIS A 138 -6.27 -3.73 13.47
N TYR A 139 -5.26 -4.56 13.73
CA TYR A 139 -4.90 -5.68 12.86
C TYR A 139 -6.06 -6.68 12.75
N TYR A 140 -6.62 -7.10 13.89
CA TYR A 140 -7.76 -8.01 13.92
C TYR A 140 -8.95 -7.43 13.16
N LYS A 141 -9.30 -6.17 13.41
CA LYS A 141 -10.43 -5.51 12.73
C LYS A 141 -10.16 -5.32 11.25
N ALA A 142 -8.95 -4.98 10.82
CA ALA A 142 -8.62 -4.84 9.41
C ALA A 142 -8.72 -6.19 8.66
N ALA A 143 -8.21 -7.26 9.28
CA ALA A 143 -8.22 -8.60 8.70
C ALA A 143 -9.62 -9.24 8.68
N LYS A 144 -10.43 -9.07 9.73
CA LYS A 144 -11.71 -9.78 9.88
C LYS A 144 -12.96 -8.99 9.50
N THR A 145 -12.90 -7.66 9.47
CA THR A 145 -14.06 -6.86 9.05
C THR A 145 -14.22 -6.98 7.54
N SER A 146 -15.42 -7.31 7.07
CA SER A 146 -15.74 -7.28 5.65
C SER A 146 -15.47 -5.87 5.10
N PRO A 147 -14.82 -5.72 3.93
CA PRO A 147 -14.62 -4.41 3.31
C PRO A 147 -15.91 -3.81 2.71
N GLY A 148 -16.99 -4.60 2.60
CA GLY A 148 -18.26 -4.21 1.99
C GLY A 148 -18.37 -4.59 0.52
N TRP A 149 -19.56 -5.01 0.12
CA TRP A 149 -19.89 -5.43 -1.25
C TRP A 149 -21.19 -4.75 -1.70
N PRO A 150 -21.35 -4.46 -3.00
CA PRO A 150 -22.63 -4.04 -3.55
C PRO A 150 -23.71 -5.12 -3.35
N PRO A 151 -24.98 -4.74 -3.11
CA PRO A 151 -26.09 -5.70 -3.06
C PRO A 151 -26.25 -6.42 -4.40
N THR A 152 -26.64 -7.70 -4.35
CA THR A 152 -26.88 -8.55 -5.52
C THR A 152 -28.23 -8.30 -6.19
N GLU A 153 -29.19 -7.74 -5.46
CA GLU A 153 -30.51 -7.42 -5.98
C GLU A 153 -30.52 -6.04 -6.66
N LYS A 154 -31.38 -5.89 -7.68
CA LYS A 154 -31.59 -4.62 -8.38
C LYS A 154 -32.22 -3.61 -7.42
N ASN A 155 -31.38 -2.84 -6.74
CA ASN A 155 -31.80 -1.65 -6.01
C ASN A 155 -31.67 -0.41 -6.90
N GLU A 156 -32.47 0.62 -6.61
CA GLU A 156 -32.40 1.94 -7.27
C GLU A 156 -31.10 2.73 -6.95
N THR A 157 -30.08 2.05 -6.42
CA THR A 157 -28.80 2.66 -6.07
C THR A 157 -28.13 3.25 -7.32
N PRO A 158 -27.68 4.52 -7.25
CA PRO A 158 -27.02 5.15 -8.39
C PRO A 158 -25.71 4.42 -8.70
N PHE A 159 -25.54 3.98 -9.95
CA PHE A 159 -24.34 3.30 -10.43
C PHE A 159 -23.61 4.12 -11.50
N VAL A 160 -22.28 4.03 -11.52
CA VAL A 160 -21.43 4.79 -12.46
C VAL A 160 -21.04 3.98 -13.69
N SER A 161 -21.02 2.65 -13.57
CA SER A 161 -20.63 1.72 -14.63
C SER A 161 -21.14 0.32 -14.28
N VAL A 162 -21.08 -0.63 -15.22
CA VAL A 162 -21.32 -2.05 -14.93
C VAL A 162 -19.98 -2.78 -14.79
N CYS A 163 -19.87 -3.66 -13.79
CA CYS A 163 -18.71 -4.55 -13.68
C CYS A 163 -18.80 -5.65 -14.74
N LYS A 164 -17.80 -5.75 -15.62
CA LYS A 164 -17.75 -6.80 -16.67
C LYS A 164 -17.60 -8.22 -16.13
N LYS A 165 -16.98 -8.39 -14.95
CA LYS A 165 -16.76 -9.72 -14.34
C LYS A 165 -17.94 -10.18 -13.49
N CYS A 166 -18.53 -9.28 -12.69
CA CYS A 166 -19.67 -9.60 -11.84
C CYS A 166 -21.02 -9.47 -12.57
N ILE A 167 -21.07 -8.76 -13.71
CA ILE A 167 -22.32 -8.42 -14.43
C ILE A 167 -23.32 -7.71 -13.51
N MET A 168 -22.82 -6.80 -12.67
CA MET A 168 -23.64 -6.02 -11.74
C MET A 168 -23.36 -4.51 -11.85
N PRO A 169 -24.36 -3.66 -11.58
CA PRO A 169 -24.16 -2.22 -11.45
C PRO A 169 -23.12 -1.92 -10.37
N LYS A 170 -22.15 -1.07 -10.71
CA LYS A 170 -21.04 -0.68 -9.83
C LYS A 170 -21.38 0.66 -9.17
N PRO A 171 -21.57 0.70 -7.85
CA PRO A 171 -21.71 1.96 -7.12
C PRO A 171 -20.48 2.85 -7.33
N ALA A 172 -20.63 4.14 -7.05
CA ALA A 172 -19.49 5.06 -7.11
C ALA A 172 -18.36 4.58 -6.16
N ARG A 173 -17.11 4.73 -6.60
CA ARG A 173 -15.89 4.33 -5.87
C ARG A 173 -15.72 2.81 -5.64
N ALA A 174 -16.64 1.97 -6.09
CA ALA A 174 -16.47 0.53 -6.02
C ALA A 174 -15.58 0.02 -7.17
N HIS A 175 -14.79 -1.03 -6.91
CA HIS A 175 -13.96 -1.70 -7.92
C HIS A 175 -13.98 -3.21 -7.74
N HIS A 176 -13.78 -3.96 -8.82
CA HIS A 176 -13.70 -5.42 -8.78
C HIS A 176 -12.28 -5.84 -8.38
N CYS A 177 -12.18 -6.72 -7.39
CA CYS A 177 -10.93 -7.37 -7.03
C CYS A 177 -10.93 -8.80 -7.60
N GLY A 178 -9.95 -9.12 -8.46
CA GLY A 178 -9.78 -10.47 -9.02
C GLY A 178 -9.49 -11.53 -7.95
N ILE A 179 -8.66 -11.20 -6.97
CA ILE A 179 -8.30 -12.09 -5.85
C ILE A 179 -9.52 -12.42 -4.96
N CYS A 180 -10.30 -11.40 -4.59
CA CYS A 180 -11.54 -11.57 -3.81
C CYS A 180 -12.71 -12.09 -4.68
N ASN A 181 -12.54 -12.09 -6.02
CA ASN A 181 -13.53 -12.37 -7.08
C ASN A 181 -14.90 -11.70 -6.85
N ARG A 182 -14.89 -10.41 -6.49
CA ARG A 182 -16.10 -9.63 -6.20
C ARG A 182 -15.83 -8.13 -6.26
N CYS A 183 -16.90 -7.34 -6.41
CA CYS A 183 -16.82 -5.88 -6.25
C CYS A 183 -16.73 -5.49 -4.77
N ILE A 184 -15.82 -4.57 -4.47
CA ILE A 184 -15.54 -4.04 -3.13
C ILE A 184 -15.95 -2.57 -3.10
N LEU A 185 -16.71 -2.18 -2.07
CA LEU A 185 -17.11 -0.78 -1.86
C LEU A 185 -15.90 0.08 -1.46
N LYS A 186 -15.79 1.27 -2.05
CA LYS A 186 -14.67 2.20 -1.84
C LYS A 186 -13.30 1.51 -1.84
N MET A 187 -13.08 0.62 -2.82
CA MET A 187 -11.91 -0.25 -2.84
C MET A 187 -10.63 0.59 -2.87
N ASP A 188 -9.69 0.25 -1.98
CA ASP A 188 -8.35 0.81 -2.00
C ASP A 188 -7.37 -0.15 -2.67
N HIS A 189 -7.19 -1.34 -2.09
CA HIS A 189 -6.36 -2.40 -2.64
C HIS A 189 -6.72 -3.76 -2.01
N HIS A 190 -6.22 -4.84 -2.58
CA HIS A 190 -6.18 -6.13 -1.91
C HIS A 190 -4.88 -6.24 -1.12
N CYS A 191 -4.95 -6.55 0.18
CA CYS A 191 -3.79 -6.62 1.05
C CYS A 191 -3.49 -8.07 1.44
N PRO A 192 -2.41 -8.69 0.90
CA PRO A 192 -2.03 -10.05 1.28
C PRO A 192 -1.72 -10.18 2.78
N TRP A 193 -1.17 -9.14 3.40
CA TRP A 193 -0.83 -9.09 4.83
C TRP A 193 -2.03 -9.15 5.79
N LEU A 194 -3.23 -8.87 5.27
CA LEU A 194 -4.50 -9.03 5.97
C LEU A 194 -5.28 -10.27 5.52
N ASN A 195 -4.83 -10.91 4.43
CA ASN A 195 -5.63 -11.85 3.64
C ASN A 195 -7.06 -11.34 3.38
N ASN A 196 -7.18 -10.03 3.10
CA ASN A 196 -8.47 -9.36 2.94
C ASN A 196 -8.32 -8.14 2.03
N CYS A 197 -9.42 -7.79 1.35
CA CYS A 197 -9.54 -6.55 0.60
C CYS A 197 -9.67 -5.36 1.58
N VAL A 198 -9.05 -4.22 1.26
CA VAL A 198 -9.21 -2.95 1.99
C VAL A 198 -10.24 -2.09 1.25
N GLY A 199 -11.35 -1.80 1.90
CA GLY A 199 -12.49 -1.08 1.35
C GLY A 199 -13.23 -0.27 2.42
N HIS A 200 -14.46 0.15 2.11
CA HIS A 200 -15.21 1.14 2.90
C HIS A 200 -15.21 0.87 4.42
N PHE A 201 -15.58 -0.34 4.83
CA PHE A 201 -15.79 -0.67 6.24
C PHE A 201 -14.52 -0.99 7.03
N ASN A 202 -13.40 -1.29 6.38
CA ASN A 202 -12.15 -1.67 7.06
C ASN A 202 -10.95 -0.76 6.77
N HIS A 203 -11.05 0.19 5.85
CA HIS A 203 -9.95 1.08 5.47
C HIS A 203 -9.34 1.83 6.67
N ARG A 204 -10.18 2.34 7.58
CA ARG A 204 -9.66 3.02 8.78
C ARG A 204 -8.87 2.10 9.71
N TYR A 205 -9.27 0.83 9.81
CA TYR A 205 -8.60 -0.13 10.68
C TYR A 205 -7.23 -0.48 10.09
N PHE A 206 -7.17 -0.66 8.77
CA PHE A 206 -5.90 -0.84 8.05
C PHE A 206 -4.96 0.35 8.28
N PHE A 207 -5.41 1.59 8.05
CA PHE A 207 -4.58 2.77 8.27
C PHE A 207 -4.09 2.88 9.72
N SER A 208 -4.99 2.67 10.69
CA SER A 208 -4.65 2.74 12.11
C SER A 208 -3.68 1.64 12.52
N PHE A 209 -3.84 0.42 12.01
CA PHE A 209 -2.86 -0.65 12.19
C PHE A 209 -1.48 -0.24 11.70
N CYS A 210 -1.37 0.28 10.47
CA CYS A 210 -0.10 0.75 9.93
C CYS A 210 0.50 1.86 10.78
N LEU A 211 -0.31 2.82 11.23
CA LEU A 211 0.12 3.91 12.10
C LEU A 211 0.67 3.43 13.44
N PHE A 212 -0.10 2.65 14.20
CA PHE A 212 0.33 2.18 15.54
C PHE A 212 1.48 1.17 15.47
N MET A 213 1.55 0.37 14.39
CA MET A 213 2.71 -0.49 14.15
C MET A 213 3.96 0.35 13.83
N THR A 214 3.86 1.38 12.98
CA THR A 214 4.97 2.31 12.73
C THR A 214 5.40 3.01 14.03
N LEU A 215 4.46 3.52 14.83
CA LEU A 215 4.76 4.19 16.11
C LEU A 215 5.43 3.23 17.10
N GLY A 216 4.98 1.98 17.16
CA GLY A 216 5.62 0.93 17.97
C GLY A 216 7.05 0.62 17.51
N CYS A 217 7.24 0.42 16.21
CA CYS A 217 8.56 0.18 15.62
C CYS A 217 9.53 1.34 15.88
N VAL A 218 9.09 2.58 15.63
CA VAL A 218 9.90 3.79 15.89
C VAL A 218 10.23 3.90 17.37
N TYR A 219 9.27 3.66 18.25
CA TYR A 219 9.48 3.69 19.69
C TYR A 219 10.53 2.67 20.15
N CYS A 220 10.41 1.42 19.71
CA CYS A 220 11.38 0.36 20.00
C CYS A 220 12.77 0.69 19.46
N SER A 221 12.87 1.23 18.25
CA SER A 221 14.14 1.59 17.62
C SER A 221 14.84 2.76 18.33
N ILE A 222 14.09 3.80 18.74
CA ILE A 222 14.65 4.94 19.47
C ILE A 222 15.05 4.51 20.88
N SER A 223 14.14 3.87 21.62
CA SER A 223 14.38 3.45 23.01
C SER A 223 15.45 2.38 23.13
N GLY A 224 15.54 1.48 22.14
CA GLY A 224 16.50 0.39 22.10
C GLY A 224 17.86 0.75 21.50
N ARG A 225 18.08 1.98 21.04
CA ARG A 225 19.33 2.38 20.35
C ARG A 225 20.58 2.12 21.18
N ASN A 226 20.60 2.54 22.44
CA ASN A 226 21.78 2.39 23.30
C ASN A 226 22.02 0.91 23.62
N LEU A 227 20.95 0.18 23.95
CA LEU A 227 21.00 -1.27 24.17
C LEU A 227 21.53 -2.03 22.95
N PHE A 228 21.17 -1.60 21.75
CA PHE A 228 21.71 -2.15 20.51
C PHE A 228 23.22 -1.92 20.38
N LEU A 229 23.70 -0.70 20.62
CA LEU A 229 25.13 -0.38 20.54
C LEU A 229 25.93 -1.19 21.56
N ASP A 230 25.45 -1.28 22.79
CA ASP A 230 26.07 -2.08 23.85
C ASP A 230 26.07 -3.56 23.46
N ALA A 231 24.95 -4.06 22.93
CA ALA A 231 24.81 -5.45 22.54
C ALA A 231 25.74 -5.82 21.37
N TYR A 232 25.88 -4.92 20.39
CA TYR A 232 26.74 -5.06 19.23
C TYR A 232 28.21 -5.11 19.65
N ASN A 233 28.65 -4.13 20.44
CA ASN A 233 30.03 -4.04 20.93
C ASN A 233 30.41 -5.27 21.78
N ALA A 234 29.50 -5.79 22.59
CA ALA A 234 29.75 -6.99 23.38
C ALA A 234 29.85 -8.27 22.53
N LEU A 235 29.03 -8.44 21.47
CA LEU A 235 29.18 -9.56 20.56
C LEU A 235 30.48 -9.51 19.75
N GLU A 236 30.94 -8.32 19.39
CA GLU A 236 32.25 -8.14 18.74
C GLU A 236 33.38 -8.58 19.68
N ARG A 237 33.35 -8.17 20.95
CA ARG A 237 34.30 -8.66 21.98
C ARG A 237 34.26 -10.19 22.13
N PHE A 238 33.07 -10.80 22.19
CA PHE A 238 32.96 -12.26 22.28
C PHE A 238 33.57 -12.96 21.07
N LYS A 239 33.43 -12.39 19.88
CA LYS A 239 34.04 -12.93 18.66
C LYS A 239 35.57 -12.86 18.70
N HIS A 240 36.14 -11.76 19.21
CA HIS A 240 37.59 -11.64 19.38
C HIS A 240 38.14 -12.66 20.39
N LEU A 241 37.48 -12.82 21.54
CA LEU A 241 37.85 -13.83 22.54
C LEU A 241 37.77 -15.27 22.01
N ASP A 242 36.81 -15.56 21.13
CA ASP A 242 36.69 -16.88 20.49
C ASP A 242 37.84 -17.13 19.49
N LEU A 243 38.36 -16.10 18.83
CA LEU A 243 39.48 -16.17 17.87
C LEU A 243 40.84 -16.26 18.56
N GLU A 244 41.01 -15.62 19.72
CA GLU A 244 42.26 -15.59 20.47
C GLU A 244 42.54 -16.87 21.26
N LYS A 245 41.59 -17.83 21.34
CA LYS A 245 41.81 -19.12 22.01
C LYS A 245 42.92 -19.90 21.29
N PRO A 246 44.11 -20.11 21.90
CA PRO A 246 45.18 -20.87 21.28
C PRO A 246 44.76 -22.34 21.22
N GLY A 247 44.52 -22.85 20.02
CA GLY A 247 44.31 -24.29 19.76
C GLY A 247 42.97 -24.71 19.18
N VAL A 248 42.01 -23.81 18.90
CA VAL A 248 40.78 -24.18 18.18
C VAL A 248 40.88 -23.70 16.73
N GLN A 249 41.24 -24.62 15.83
CA GLN A 249 41.08 -24.43 14.39
C GLN A 249 39.60 -24.23 14.08
N VAL A 250 39.25 -23.04 13.59
CA VAL A 250 37.92 -22.74 13.09
C VAL A 250 37.80 -23.35 11.69
N THR A 251 37.01 -24.41 11.56
CA THR A 251 36.36 -24.73 10.27
C THR A 251 34.85 -24.70 10.44
N GLY A 252 34.23 -23.71 9.83
CA GLY A 252 32.91 -23.92 9.26
C GLY A 252 33.03 -25.03 8.22
N ILE A 253 32.01 -25.90 8.20
CA ILE A 253 31.89 -27.10 7.35
C ILE A 253 32.70 -28.28 7.90
N GLY A 254 31.98 -29.26 8.44
CA GLY A 254 32.55 -30.48 8.97
C GLY A 254 33.15 -31.33 7.86
N LEU A 255 34.47 -31.43 7.82
CA LEU A 255 35.23 -32.61 7.40
C LEU A 255 36.70 -32.40 7.78
N LEU A 256 37.36 -33.46 8.25
CA LEU A 256 38.79 -33.58 8.59
C LEU A 256 39.22 -33.08 9.98
N ILE A 257 38.95 -33.91 10.99
CA ILE A 257 39.86 -34.09 12.13
C ILE A 257 40.61 -35.41 11.89
N GLY A 258 41.94 -35.33 11.81
CA GLY A 258 42.81 -36.50 11.80
C GLY A 258 44.20 -36.17 11.32
N LEU A 259 45.12 -36.00 12.27
CA LEU A 259 46.59 -36.19 12.23
C LEU A 259 47.31 -35.13 13.10
N LEU A 260 47.20 -35.27 14.42
CA LEU A 260 48.21 -34.74 15.35
C LEU A 260 48.58 -35.86 16.35
N PRO A 261 49.86 -36.06 16.69
CA PRO A 261 50.32 -37.22 17.47
C PRO A 261 49.87 -37.16 18.94
N PRO A 262 49.79 -38.32 19.62
CA PRO A 262 49.35 -38.41 21.01
C PRO A 262 50.50 -38.02 21.94
N GLY A 263 50.63 -36.73 22.23
CA GLY A 263 51.59 -36.25 23.24
C GLY A 263 51.66 -34.73 23.29
N GLN A 264 51.33 -34.17 24.47
CA GLN A 264 51.36 -32.75 24.86
C GLN A 264 50.14 -31.91 24.49
N SER A 265 49.19 -31.84 25.42
CA SER A 265 48.93 -30.66 26.27
C SER A 265 47.47 -30.60 26.71
N THR A 266 47.22 -31.04 27.94
CA THR A 266 46.02 -30.69 28.72
C THR A 266 46.12 -29.22 29.13
N TYR A 267 46.08 -28.30 28.17
CA TYR A 267 45.70 -26.92 28.48
C TYR A 267 44.20 -26.93 28.72
N GLN A 268 43.79 -26.96 30.00
CA GLN A 268 42.45 -26.54 30.38
C GLN A 268 42.29 -25.10 29.90
N THR A 269 41.64 -24.91 28.76
CA THR A 269 41.26 -23.58 28.30
C THR A 269 40.31 -23.01 29.36
N PRO A 270 40.59 -21.81 29.91
CA PRO A 270 39.68 -21.19 30.85
C PRO A 270 38.30 -21.06 30.20
N ALA A 271 37.25 -21.32 31.00
CA ALA A 271 35.89 -21.10 30.54
C ALA A 271 35.77 -19.66 30.00
N PRO A 272 35.10 -19.45 28.85
CA PRO A 272 34.91 -18.10 28.33
C PRO A 272 34.26 -17.22 29.41
N PRO A 273 34.61 -15.93 29.49
CA PRO A 273 34.10 -15.03 30.53
C PRO A 273 32.62 -14.68 30.37
N TYR A 274 31.91 -15.38 29.48
CA TYR A 274 30.52 -15.13 29.12
C TYR A 274 29.79 -16.46 28.88
N THR A 275 28.49 -16.47 29.12
CA THR A 275 27.65 -17.66 28.96
C THR A 275 26.91 -17.69 27.61
N PHE A 276 26.40 -18.87 27.22
CA PHE A 276 25.52 -18.99 26.05
C PHE A 276 24.27 -18.09 26.17
N LYS A 277 23.73 -17.96 27.39
CA LYS A 277 22.60 -17.10 27.70
C LYS A 277 22.93 -15.64 27.40
N ASP A 278 24.13 -15.18 27.76
CA ASP A 278 24.57 -13.81 27.47
C ASP A 278 24.64 -13.57 25.96
N LYS A 279 25.24 -14.50 25.20
CA LYS A 279 25.28 -14.42 23.73
C LYS A 279 23.88 -14.37 23.11
N MET A 280 22.93 -15.13 23.65
CA MET A 280 21.54 -15.14 23.20
C MET A 280 20.83 -13.81 23.49
N ILE A 281 20.98 -13.25 24.69
CA ILE A 281 20.40 -11.95 25.07
C ILE A 281 20.84 -10.86 24.09
N HIS A 282 22.15 -10.76 23.83
CA HIS A 282 22.72 -9.75 22.94
C HIS A 282 22.21 -9.92 21.49
N LYS A 283 22.16 -11.16 20.99
CA LYS A 283 21.60 -11.46 19.67
C LYS A 283 20.11 -11.10 19.57
N SER A 284 19.33 -11.35 20.62
CA SER A 284 17.90 -10.99 20.67
C SER A 284 17.69 -9.48 20.63
N ILE A 285 18.50 -8.70 21.35
CA ILE A 285 18.43 -7.23 21.34
C ILE A 285 18.73 -6.70 19.92
N ILE A 286 19.77 -7.22 19.28
CA ILE A 286 20.12 -6.84 17.90
C ILE A 286 19.02 -7.22 16.91
N TYR A 287 18.53 -8.46 16.96
CA TYR A 287 17.43 -8.92 16.11
C TYR A 287 16.22 -7.98 16.23
N MET A 288 15.82 -7.67 17.47
CA MET A 288 14.68 -6.81 17.75
C MET A 288 14.89 -5.42 17.16
N TRP A 289 16.02 -4.76 17.43
CA TRP A 289 16.30 -3.41 16.93
C TRP A 289 16.39 -3.34 15.40
N VAL A 290 17.03 -4.33 14.76
CA VAL A 290 17.12 -4.40 13.29
C VAL A 290 15.74 -4.62 12.68
N LEU A 291 14.95 -5.55 13.23
CA LEU A 291 13.60 -5.83 12.74
C LEU A 291 12.67 -4.61 12.89
N THR A 292 12.64 -3.97 14.06
CA THR A 292 11.78 -2.79 14.27
C THR A 292 12.23 -1.60 13.44
N SER A 293 13.52 -1.40 13.22
CA SER A 293 14.02 -0.29 12.41
C SER A 293 13.68 -0.46 10.93
N THR A 294 13.91 -1.66 10.40
CA THR A 294 13.63 -1.97 8.99
C THR A 294 12.13 -1.94 8.69
N VAL A 295 11.31 -2.59 9.53
CA VAL A 295 9.85 -2.57 9.40
C VAL A 295 9.31 -1.15 9.62
N GLY A 296 9.87 -0.41 10.58
CA GLY A 296 9.47 0.97 10.86
C GLY A 296 9.64 1.90 9.66
N VAL A 297 10.75 1.78 8.92
CA VAL A 297 10.99 2.56 7.69
C VAL A 297 10.04 2.14 6.58
N ALA A 298 9.95 0.84 6.27
CA ALA A 298 9.13 0.34 5.18
C ALA A 298 7.63 0.65 5.41
N LEU A 299 7.13 0.33 6.60
CA LEU A 299 5.74 0.58 6.96
C LEU A 299 5.46 2.07 7.15
N GLY A 300 6.42 2.84 7.67
CA GLY A 300 6.30 4.30 7.80
C GLY A 300 6.09 5.00 6.45
N ALA A 301 6.84 4.60 5.42
CA ALA A 301 6.63 5.10 4.06
C ALA A 301 5.22 4.79 3.53
N LEU A 302 4.73 3.57 3.76
CA LEU A 302 3.36 3.17 3.41
C LEU A 302 2.31 4.00 4.18
N THR A 303 2.48 4.17 5.49
CA THR A 303 1.59 4.97 6.34
C THR A 303 1.51 6.42 5.84
N ILE A 304 2.66 7.03 5.51
CA ILE A 304 2.72 8.40 4.96
C ILE A 304 2.00 8.47 3.61
N TRP A 305 2.21 7.49 2.73
CA TRP A 305 1.52 7.43 1.45
C TRP A 305 -0.01 7.41 1.60
N HIS A 306 -0.53 6.54 2.45
CA HIS A 306 -1.97 6.50 2.74
C HIS A 306 -2.47 7.79 3.40
N ALA A 307 -1.69 8.41 4.29
CA ALA A 307 -2.04 9.71 4.88
C ALA A 307 -2.19 10.81 3.82
N VAL A 308 -1.36 10.80 2.78
CA VAL A 308 -1.48 11.72 1.63
C VAL A 308 -2.76 11.46 0.84
N LEU A 309 -3.08 10.18 0.57
CA LEU A 309 -4.31 9.79 -0.14
C LEU A 309 -5.57 10.22 0.63
N ILE A 310 -5.62 9.93 1.94
CA ILE A 310 -6.72 10.36 2.83
C ILE A 310 -6.84 11.89 2.82
N SER A 311 -5.73 12.60 2.92
CA SER A 311 -5.72 14.08 2.87
C SER A 311 -6.27 14.65 1.56
N ARG A 312 -6.21 13.89 0.46
CA ARG A 312 -6.75 14.25 -0.85
C ARG A 312 -8.16 13.68 -1.13
N GLY A 313 -8.72 12.93 -0.20
CA GLY A 313 -10.05 12.30 -0.33
C GLY A 313 -10.10 11.16 -1.34
N GLU A 314 -8.96 10.58 -1.71
CA GLU A 314 -8.84 9.54 -2.75
C GLU A 314 -8.36 8.20 -2.17
N THR A 315 -8.76 7.09 -2.80
CA THR A 315 -8.14 5.78 -2.60
C THR A 315 -6.93 5.59 -3.51
N SER A 316 -6.15 4.53 -3.31
CA SER A 316 -5.01 4.15 -4.17
C SER A 316 -5.42 3.98 -5.64
N ILE A 317 -6.58 3.37 -5.90
CA ILE A 317 -7.14 3.23 -7.27
C ILE A 317 -7.55 4.60 -7.82
N GLU A 318 -8.25 5.40 -7.01
CA GLU A 318 -8.71 6.71 -7.43
C GLU A 318 -7.57 7.66 -7.73
N ARG A 319 -6.43 7.55 -7.04
CA ARG A 319 -5.23 8.33 -7.35
C ARG A 319 -4.82 8.18 -8.82
N HIS A 320 -4.84 6.96 -9.34
CA HIS A 320 -4.49 6.68 -10.73
C HIS A 320 -5.54 7.24 -11.70
N ILE A 321 -6.82 7.04 -11.37
CA ILE A 321 -7.95 7.56 -12.16
C ILE A 321 -7.90 9.10 -12.22
N ASN A 322 -7.80 9.75 -11.06
CA ASN A 322 -7.71 11.20 -10.92
C ASN A 322 -6.49 11.75 -11.66
N SER A 323 -5.35 11.06 -11.63
CA SER A 323 -4.16 11.44 -12.39
C SER A 323 -4.39 11.38 -13.91
N LYS A 324 -5.01 10.30 -14.40
CA LYS A 324 -5.39 10.17 -15.82
C LYS A 324 -6.40 11.26 -16.23
N GLU A 325 -7.43 11.48 -15.42
CA GLU A 325 -8.45 12.50 -15.65
C GLU A 325 -7.89 13.92 -15.62
N THR A 326 -6.97 14.21 -14.71
CA THR A 326 -6.28 15.51 -14.64
C THR A 326 -5.51 15.78 -15.94
N LYS A 327 -4.74 14.80 -16.43
CA LYS A 327 -4.03 14.91 -17.71
C LYS A 327 -5.00 15.05 -18.89
N ARG A 328 -6.12 14.32 -18.86
CA ARG A 328 -7.17 14.39 -19.90
C ARG A 328 -7.79 15.78 -19.97
N MET A 329 -8.22 16.33 -18.83
CA MET A 329 -8.85 17.66 -18.77
C MET A 329 -7.87 18.79 -19.10
N ALA A 330 -6.61 18.67 -18.70
CA ALA A 330 -5.58 19.65 -19.02
C ALA A 330 -5.38 19.85 -20.54
N LYS A 331 -5.51 18.78 -21.35
CA LYS A 331 -5.50 18.87 -22.83
C LYS A 331 -6.61 19.74 -23.40
N TRP A 332 -7.70 19.92 -22.66
CA TRP A 332 -8.86 20.72 -23.04
C TRP A 332 -8.87 22.09 -22.32
N GLY A 333 -7.76 22.48 -21.69
CA GLY A 333 -7.67 23.71 -20.91
C GLY A 333 -8.54 23.73 -19.65
N LYS A 334 -8.99 22.56 -19.17
CA LYS A 334 -9.86 22.43 -17.98
C LYS A 334 -9.06 21.89 -16.80
N VAL A 335 -9.40 22.38 -15.60
CA VAL A 335 -8.84 21.88 -14.34
C VAL A 335 -9.75 20.80 -13.77
N TYR A 336 -9.22 19.59 -13.58
CA TYR A 336 -9.93 18.53 -12.87
C TYR A 336 -9.96 18.82 -11.36
N LYS A 337 -11.14 18.69 -10.76
CA LYS A 337 -11.33 18.73 -9.30
C LYS A 337 -11.86 17.39 -8.83
N ASN A 338 -11.19 16.79 -7.84
CA ASN A 338 -11.68 15.55 -7.21
C ASN A 338 -13.01 15.83 -6.49
N PRO A 339 -14.13 15.20 -6.91
CA PRO A 339 -15.45 15.42 -6.30
C PRO A 339 -15.55 14.96 -4.83
N PHE A 340 -14.63 14.09 -4.39
CA PHE A 340 -14.60 13.53 -3.04
C PHE A 340 -13.55 14.18 -2.13
N ASN A 341 -12.96 15.30 -2.56
CA ASN A 341 -12.03 16.06 -1.74
C ASN A 341 -12.77 17.22 -1.04
N TYR A 342 -12.96 17.09 0.28
CA TYR A 342 -13.68 18.05 1.12
C TYR A 342 -12.74 19.02 1.87
N GLY A 343 -11.45 19.03 1.53
CA GLY A 343 -10.39 19.69 2.28
C GLY A 343 -9.72 18.75 3.30
N LYS A 344 -8.43 18.98 3.56
CA LYS A 344 -7.58 18.03 4.31
C LYS A 344 -8.20 17.60 5.64
N LEU A 345 -8.58 18.55 6.49
CA LEU A 345 -9.13 18.25 7.82
C LEU A 345 -10.48 17.54 7.75
N ASN A 346 -11.36 17.97 6.83
CA ASN A 346 -12.68 17.35 6.64
C ASN A 346 -12.54 15.91 6.12
N ASN A 347 -11.58 15.65 5.22
CA ASN A 347 -11.31 14.29 4.74
C ASN A 347 -10.90 13.36 5.91
N TRP A 348 -10.03 13.83 6.81
CA TRP A 348 -9.63 13.08 8.00
C TRP A 348 -10.80 12.85 8.97
N LYS A 349 -11.64 13.87 9.19
CA LYS A 349 -12.85 13.73 10.01
C LYS A 349 -13.80 12.68 9.44
N ILE A 350 -14.06 12.71 8.14
CA ILE A 350 -14.92 11.73 7.46
C ILE A 350 -14.28 10.33 7.54
N PHE A 351 -12.97 10.23 7.32
CA PHE A 351 -12.23 8.96 7.35
C PHE A 351 -12.28 8.27 8.71
N PHE A 352 -12.04 9.03 9.79
CA PHE A 352 -12.12 8.51 11.16
C PHE A 352 -13.53 8.54 11.76
N GLY A 353 -14.53 9.06 11.04
CA GLY A 353 -15.88 9.25 11.57
C GLY A 353 -15.92 10.21 12.78
N VAL A 354 -15.13 11.28 12.76
CA VAL A 354 -15.06 12.26 13.87
C VAL A 354 -15.98 13.44 13.59
N GLU A 355 -17.10 13.49 14.33
CA GLU A 355 -18.07 14.59 14.31
C GLU A 355 -17.85 15.60 15.44
N LYS A 356 -17.48 15.14 16.64
CA LYS A 356 -17.28 15.95 17.85
C LYS A 356 -15.82 15.88 18.33
N LYS A 357 -15.34 16.87 19.07
CA LYS A 357 -13.96 16.89 19.61
C LYS A 357 -13.66 15.66 20.50
N SER A 358 -14.62 15.23 21.33
CA SER A 358 -14.46 14.05 22.19
C SER A 358 -14.25 12.74 21.41
N HIS A 359 -14.73 12.67 20.16
CA HIS A 359 -14.56 11.48 19.33
C HIS A 359 -13.11 11.22 18.94
N TRP A 360 -12.21 12.20 18.98
CA TRP A 360 -10.78 11.94 18.75
C TRP A 360 -10.23 10.93 19.77
N VAL A 361 -10.64 11.03 21.03
CA VAL A 361 -10.21 10.07 22.06
C VAL A 361 -10.89 8.72 21.85
N THR A 362 -12.22 8.70 21.75
CA THR A 362 -12.99 7.43 21.75
C THR A 362 -12.99 6.67 20.42
N ARG A 363 -12.65 7.33 19.31
CA ARG A 363 -12.68 6.76 17.95
C ARG A 363 -11.29 6.60 17.33
N VAL A 364 -10.27 7.31 17.82
CA VAL A 364 -8.90 7.28 17.25
C VAL A 364 -7.87 6.78 18.26
N LEU A 365 -7.88 7.29 19.50
CA LEU A 365 -6.88 6.91 20.52
C LEU A 365 -7.22 5.64 21.31
N LEU A 366 -8.49 5.21 21.26
CA LEU A 366 -8.98 4.00 21.91
C LEU A 366 -9.50 3.00 20.86
N PRO A 367 -9.46 1.68 21.18
CA PRO A 367 -10.09 0.65 20.35
C PRO A 367 -11.57 0.97 20.10
N SER A 368 -11.95 1.14 18.83
CA SER A 368 -13.30 1.57 18.48
C SER A 368 -13.88 0.79 17.31
N GLY A 369 -14.97 0.08 17.56
CA GLY A 369 -15.67 -0.77 16.59
C GLY A 369 -16.71 -0.07 15.72
N HIS A 370 -16.88 1.26 15.84
CA HIS A 370 -17.95 2.02 15.17
C HIS A 370 -17.94 1.84 13.63
N THR A 371 -18.98 2.23 12.92
CA THR A 371 -18.97 2.16 11.45
C THR A 371 -18.39 3.44 10.84
N PRO A 372 -17.80 3.40 9.62
CA PRO A 372 -17.47 4.62 8.88
C PRO A 372 -18.75 5.39 8.52
N HIS A 373 -18.58 6.65 8.14
CA HIS A 373 -19.71 7.46 7.69
C HIS A 373 -20.24 6.96 6.33
N GLY A 374 -21.57 6.80 6.23
CA GLY A 374 -22.25 6.34 5.02
C GLY A 374 -22.20 4.83 4.79
N ASP A 375 -22.97 4.36 3.82
CA ASP A 375 -23.11 2.95 3.44
C ASP A 375 -22.05 2.45 2.44
N GLY A 376 -21.32 3.39 1.82
CA GLY A 376 -20.35 3.10 0.77
C GLY A 376 -20.95 2.86 -0.62
N LEU A 377 -22.29 2.93 -0.73
CA LEU A 377 -23.05 2.85 -1.98
C LEU A 377 -23.29 4.25 -2.55
N THR A 378 -23.59 5.20 -1.67
CA THR A 378 -23.86 6.60 -2.01
C THR A 378 -22.84 7.54 -1.38
N TRP A 379 -22.60 8.67 -2.05
CA TRP A 379 -21.58 9.64 -1.66
C TRP A 379 -22.07 11.06 -1.90
N ASP A 380 -22.00 11.89 -0.87
CA ASP A 380 -22.33 13.32 -0.98
C ASP A 380 -21.25 14.04 -1.79
N VAL A 381 -21.54 14.43 -3.02
CA VAL A 381 -20.59 15.23 -3.82
C VAL A 381 -20.66 16.69 -3.36
N PHE A 382 -19.51 17.36 -3.25
CA PHE A 382 -19.43 18.79 -2.92
C PHE A 382 -20.28 19.62 -3.94
N PRO A 383 -21.07 20.63 -3.52
CA PRO A 383 -21.14 21.29 -2.22
C PRO A 383 -22.51 21.06 -1.52
N VAL A 384 -22.73 19.91 -0.88
CA VAL A 384 -24.05 19.64 -0.25
C VAL A 384 -23.98 19.42 1.27
N LYS A 385 -22.79 19.24 1.86
CA LYS A 385 -22.70 18.97 3.30
C LYS A 385 -22.56 20.26 4.12
N LYS A 386 -23.67 20.70 4.74
CA LYS A 386 -23.77 21.92 5.55
C LYS A 386 -22.89 21.91 6.82
N ASP A 387 -22.45 20.73 7.28
CA ASP A 387 -21.70 20.55 8.55
C ASP A 387 -20.17 20.54 8.39
N LEU A 388 -19.67 20.77 7.18
CA LEU A 388 -18.23 20.80 6.93
C LEU A 388 -17.67 22.20 7.20
N ILE A 389 -16.45 22.26 7.75
CA ILE A 389 -15.76 23.54 7.91
C ILE A 389 -15.57 24.11 6.49
N PRO A 390 -15.98 25.37 6.23
CA PRO A 390 -15.71 26.05 4.96
C PRO A 390 -14.21 25.99 4.65
N VAL A 391 -13.87 25.57 3.43
CA VAL A 391 -12.48 25.44 2.97
C VAL A 391 -11.94 26.79 2.52
#